data_AF-A0A218QS80-F1
#
_entry.id   AF-A0A218QS80-F1
#
_cell.length_a   1.000
_cell.length_b   1.000
_cell.length_c   1.000
_cell.angle_alpha   90.00
_cell.angle_beta   90.00
_cell.angle_gamma   90.00
#
_symmetry.space_group_name_H-M   'P 1'
#
loop_
_entity.id
_entity.type
_entity.pdbx_description
1 polymer ?
#
loop_
_entity_poly.entity_id
_entity_poly.type
_entity_poly.pdbx_seq_one_letter_code
_entity_poly.pdbx_strand_id
1 'polypeptide(L)' 'MTTTPAVTKRLTLEEYLAYDDGTDTRYELVDGELIPMSMGSGQHGG' A
#
# COMPACT_ATOMS: atom_id res chain seq x y z
N MET A 1 15.09 0.13 -15.68
CA MET A 1 13.70 -0.10 -15.25
C MET A 1 13.00 1.25 -15.35
N THR A 2 12.19 1.46 -16.38
CA THR A 2 11.56 2.75 -16.65
C THR A 2 10.32 2.86 -15.76
N THR A 3 10.37 3.68 -14.72
CA THR A 3 9.21 3.93 -13.85
C THR A 3 8.29 4.91 -14.57
N THR A 4 7.22 4.39 -15.16
CA THR A 4 6.08 5.19 -15.62
C THR A 4 5.50 5.93 -14.40
N PRO A 5 5.31 7.26 -14.45
CA PRO A 5 4.60 7.94 -13.38
C PRO A 5 3.13 7.53 -13.46
N ALA A 6 2.74 6.50 -12.71
CA ALA A 6 1.35 6.34 -12.36
C ALA A 6 0.98 7.57 -11.53
N VAL A 7 0.04 8.37 -12.01
CA VAL A 7 -0.55 9.44 -11.19
C VAL A 7 -1.41 8.75 -10.14
N THR A 8 -0.78 8.20 -9.11
CA THR A 8 -1.44 7.70 -7.93
C THR A 8 -2.03 8.92 -7.23
N LYS A 9 -3.37 8.97 -7.16
CA LYS A 9 -4.05 9.98 -6.35
C LYS A 9 -3.48 9.89 -4.93
N ARG A 10 -2.94 10.99 -4.42
CA ARG A 10 -2.53 11.06 -3.01
C ARG A 10 -3.77 11.03 -2.12
N LEU A 11 -3.77 10.14 -1.14
CA LEU A 11 -4.84 9.96 -0.17
C LEU A 11 -4.58 10.78 1.10
N THR A 12 -5.64 11.30 1.69
CA THR A 12 -5.62 11.73 3.10
C THR A 12 -5.64 10.51 4.03
N LEU A 13 -5.37 10.73 5.31
CA LEU A 13 -5.52 9.68 6.33
C LEU A 13 -6.96 9.14 6.38
N GLU A 14 -7.96 10.02 6.28
CA GLU A 14 -9.37 9.62 6.30
C GLU A 14 -9.74 8.76 5.08
N GLU A 15 -9.26 9.14 3.89
CA GLU A 15 -9.45 8.34 2.67
C GLU A 15 -8.75 6.99 2.76
N TYR A 16 -7.55 6.93 3.35
CA TYR A 16 -6.83 5.67 3.61
C TYR A 16 -7.57 4.76 4.58
N LEU A 17 -8.11 5.31 5.68
CA LEU A 17 -8.87 4.52 6.66
C LEU A 17 -10.17 3.92 6.08
N ALA A 18 -10.71 4.55 5.03
CA ALA A 18 -11.87 4.06 4.29
C ALA A 18 -11.49 3.28 3.02
N TYR A 19 -10.19 3.12 2.72
CA TYR A 19 -9.72 2.48 1.50
C TYR A 19 -9.89 0.96 1.59
N ASP A 20 -10.61 0.42 0.62
CA ASP A 20 -10.76 -1.01 0.37
C ASP A 20 -10.71 -1.22 -1.15
N ASP A 21 -9.74 -2.00 -1.63
CA ASP A 21 -9.62 -2.36 -3.05
C ASP A 21 -10.27 -3.72 -3.37
N GLY A 22 -10.95 -4.31 -2.38
CA GLY A 22 -11.55 -5.65 -2.46
C GLY A 22 -10.53 -6.79 -2.46
N THR A 23 -9.24 -6.49 -2.20
CA THR A 23 -8.18 -7.49 -2.08
C THR A 23 -7.76 -7.68 -0.62
N ASP A 24 -7.06 -8.78 -0.32
CA ASP A 24 -6.45 -9.00 0.99
C ASP A 24 -5.09 -8.28 1.15
N THR A 25 -4.75 -7.37 0.23
CA THR A 25 -3.48 -6.63 0.24
C THR A 25 -3.51 -5.59 1.35
N ARG A 26 -2.55 -5.65 2.26
CA ARG A 26 -2.33 -4.59 3.24
C ARG A 26 -1.42 -3.53 2.65
N TYR A 27 -1.78 -2.26 2.86
CA TYR A 27 -1.00 -1.12 2.41
C TYR A 27 -0.59 -0.23 3.59
N GLU A 28 0.57 0.40 3.49
CA GLU A 28 1.02 1.47 4.36
C GLU A 28 0.86 2.82 3.64
N LEU A 29 0.34 3.83 4.35
CA LEU A 29 0.21 5.19 3.81
C LEU A 29 1.51 5.97 4.05
N VAL A 30 2.22 6.32 2.98
CA VAL A 30 3.49 7.06 3.02
C VAL A 30 3.41 8.28 2.11
N ASP A 31 3.43 9.49 2.68
CA ASP A 31 3.29 10.77 1.95
C ASP A 31 2.04 10.84 1.02
N GLY A 32 0.97 10.18 1.45
CA GLY A 32 -0.27 10.07 0.69
C GLY A 32 -0.29 8.94 -0.36
N GLU A 33 0.76 8.14 -0.46
CA GLU A 33 0.83 6.99 -1.37
C GLU A 33 0.57 5.68 -0.62
N LEU A 34 -0.13 4.74 -1.28
CA LEU A 34 -0.33 3.38 -0.78
C LEU A 34 0.83 2.50 -1.20
N ILE A 35 1.63 2.07 -0.23
CA ILE A 35 2.74 1.15 -0.44
C ILE A 35 2.29 -0.25 0.02
N PRO A 36 2.24 -1.26 -0.86
CA PRO A 36 1.85 -2.60 -0.46
C PRO A 36 2.85 -3.13 0.57
N MET A 37 2.35 -3.51 1.74
CA MET A 37 3.16 -4.17 2.74
C MET A 37 3.56 -5.53 2.18
N SER A 38 4.87 -5.78 2.08
CA SER A 38 5.34 -7.10 1.68
C SER A 38 4.83 -8.09 2.73
N MET A 39 4.06 -9.10 2.29
CA MET A 39 3.69 -10.20 3.19
C MET A 39 4.98 -10.75 3.77
N GLY A 40 5.15 -10.64 5.09
CA GLY A 40 6.29 -11.25 5.77
C GLY A 40 6.36 -12.70 5.32
N SER A 41 7.51 -13.14 4.82
CA SER A 41 7.69 -14.41 4.10
C SER A 41 7.49 -15.67 4.95
N GLY A 42 6.81 -15.60 6.09
CA GLY A 42 6.65 -16.71 7.03
C GLY A 42 7.96 -17.13 7.73
N GLN A 43 9.06 -16.40 7.52
CA GLN A 43 10.39 -16.75 8.05
C GLN A 43 10.68 -16.23 9.46
N HIS A 44 9.65 -15.96 10.25
CA HIS A 44 9.74 -15.58 11.67
C HIS A 44 9.20 -16.69 12.59
N GLY A 45 9.50 -17.94 12.25
CA GLY A 45 9.17 -19.12 13.06
C GLY A 45 10.27 -20.16 12.95
N GLY A 46 11.49 -19.78 13.33
CA GLY A 46 12.61 -20.69 13.56
C GLY A 46 12.75 -21.01 15.04
#